data_AF-A0A386HLJ8-F1
#
_entry.id   AF-A0A386HLJ8-F1
#
_cell.length_a   1.000
_cell.length_b   1.000
_cell.length_c   1.000
_cell.angle_alpha   90.00
_cell.angle_beta   90.00
_cell.angle_gamma   90.00
#
_symmetry.space_group_name_H-M   'P 1'
#
loop_
_entity.id
_entity.type
_entity.pdbx_description
1 polymer ?
#
loop_
_entity_poly.entity_id
_entity_poly.type
_entity_poly.pdbx_seq_one_letter_code
_entity_poly.pdbx_strand_id
1 'polypeptide(L)'
;MNRKIVLIYLLPLFYSCIIFTYLGCTKNKIEEKKPIEIPNKEKVIKFLSFILNVPSSVIEINYDTKSFFIPNTIFVMSIEDAENLYNNANIYKAQFENNK
;
A
#
# COMPACT_ATOMS: atom_id res chain seq x y z
N MET A 1 32.14 -3.36 -57.88
CA MET A 1 31.16 -2.81 -56.91
C MET A 1 31.90 -2.55 -55.60
N ASN A 2 32.03 -1.28 -55.20
CA ASN A 2 33.02 -0.81 -54.22
C ASN A 2 32.64 -1.18 -52.77
N ARG A 3 33.40 -2.11 -52.17
CA ARG A 3 33.28 -2.56 -50.76
C ARG A 3 33.35 -1.45 -49.70
N LYS A 4 33.79 -0.24 -50.08
CA LYS A 4 33.91 0.92 -49.16
C LYS A 4 32.56 1.61 -48.87
N ILE A 5 31.55 1.44 -49.71
CA ILE A 5 30.26 2.13 -49.57
C ILE A 5 29.39 1.47 -48.49
N VAL A 6 29.50 0.14 -48.32
CA VAL A 6 28.69 -0.62 -47.35
C VAL A 6 29.03 -0.26 -45.90
N LEU A 7 30.27 0.11 -45.62
CA LEU A 7 30.73 0.46 -44.27
C LEU A 7 30.24 1.83 -43.77
N ILE A 8 29.91 2.76 -44.68
CA ILE A 8 29.45 4.11 -44.33
C ILE A 8 27.99 4.10 -43.84
N TYR A 9 27.17 3.18 -44.34
CA TYR A 9 25.75 3.08 -43.98
C TYR A 9 25.48 2.30 -42.68
N LEU A 10 26.46 1.55 -42.15
CA LEU A 10 26.32 0.78 -40.91
C LEU A 10 26.67 1.59 -39.64
N LEU A 11 27.45 2.66 -39.77
CA LEU A 11 27.84 3.53 -38.66
C LEU A 11 26.71 4.37 -38.02
N PRO A 12 25.74 4.94 -38.77
CA PRO A 12 24.68 5.75 -38.15
C PRO A 12 23.59 4.93 -37.44
N LEU A 13 23.46 3.62 -37.75
CA LEU A 13 22.47 2.74 -37.13
C LEU A 13 22.82 2.32 -35.69
N PHE A 14 24.12 2.31 -35.34
CA PHE A 14 24.56 2.01 -33.97
C PHE A 14 24.48 3.22 -33.02
N TYR A 15 24.59 4.44 -33.55
CA TYR A 15 24.54 5.66 -32.73
C TYR A 15 23.13 6.03 -32.25
N SER A 16 22.06 5.59 -32.93
CA SER A 16 20.68 5.91 -32.52
C SER A 16 20.18 5.06 -31.35
N CYS A 17 20.76 3.87 -31.11
CA CYS A 17 20.36 3.00 -29.99
C CYS A 17 20.85 3.51 -28.62
N ILE A 18 21.94 4.28 -28.57
CA ILE A 18 22.56 4.72 -27.31
C ILE A 18 21.79 5.91 -26.69
N ILE A 19 21.07 6.68 -27.49
CA ILE A 19 20.33 7.87 -27.02
C ILE A 19 19.02 7.47 -26.28
N PHE A 20 18.41 6.34 -26.63
CA PHE A 20 17.17 5.89 -25.97
C PHE A 20 17.38 5.30 -24.57
N THR A 21 18.58 4.82 -24.22
CA THR A 21 18.84 4.29 -22.86
C THR A 21 19.06 5.38 -21.81
N TYR A 22 19.34 6.62 -22.21
CA TYR A 22 19.55 7.74 -21.27
C TYR A 22 18.25 8.44 -20.84
N LEU A 23 17.17 8.34 -21.62
CA LEU A 23 15.89 8.97 -21.31
C LEU A 23 14.94 8.11 -20.46
N GLY A 24 15.25 6.82 -20.26
CA GLY A 24 14.45 5.91 -19.43
C GLY A 24 14.72 5.97 -17.93
N CYS A 25 15.71 6.76 -17.49
CA CYS A 25 16.05 6.92 -16.08
C CYS A 25 15.69 8.33 -15.59
N THR A 26 14.48 8.80 -15.93
CA THR A 26 13.79 9.69 -15.01
C THR A 26 13.60 8.89 -13.73
N LYS A 27 14.45 9.17 -12.75
CA LYS A 27 14.21 8.84 -11.35
C LYS A 27 12.85 9.42 -11.00
N ASN A 28 11.79 8.65 -11.22
CA ASN A 28 10.59 8.78 -10.43
C ASN A 28 11.11 8.73 -9.01
N LYS A 29 11.10 9.89 -8.35
CA LYS A 29 11.20 9.94 -6.91
C LYS A 29 10.13 8.98 -6.45
N ILE A 30 10.55 7.80 -6.02
CA ILE A 30 9.73 6.96 -5.17
C ILE A 30 9.50 7.88 -3.98
N GLU A 31 8.36 8.57 -3.97
CA GLU A 31 7.88 9.18 -2.75
C GLU A 31 7.85 8.02 -1.77
N GLU A 32 8.83 7.98 -0.85
CA GLU A 32 8.75 7.13 0.31
C GLU A 32 7.40 7.46 0.95
N LYS A 33 6.39 6.63 0.68
CA LYS A 33 5.10 6.72 1.35
C LYS A 33 5.45 6.69 2.83
N LYS A 34 5.34 7.86 3.49
CA LYS A 34 5.49 7.94 4.94
C LYS A 34 4.62 6.83 5.53
N PRO A 35 5.16 6.00 6.43
CA PRO A 35 4.37 4.96 7.07
C PRO A 35 3.13 5.62 7.65
N ILE A 36 1.96 5.18 7.21
CA ILE A 36 0.69 5.68 7.73
C ILE A 36 0.68 5.33 9.20
N GLU A 37 0.78 6.34 10.04
CA GLU A 37 0.69 6.20 11.48
C GLU A 37 -0.79 6.00 11.82
N ILE A 38 -1.14 4.78 12.20
CA ILE A 38 -2.51 4.40 12.58
C ILE A 38 -2.61 4.58 14.09
N PRO A 39 -3.25 5.67 14.59
CA PRO A 39 -3.40 5.88 16.00
C PRO A 39 -4.18 4.70 16.62
N ASN A 40 -3.72 4.19 17.76
CA ASN A 40 -4.34 3.05 18.44
C ASN A 40 -4.41 1.72 17.64
N LYS A 41 -3.59 1.54 16.60
CA LYS A 41 -3.52 0.30 15.77
C LYS A 41 -3.73 -1.00 16.57
N GLU A 42 -2.96 -1.20 17.64
CA GLU A 42 -3.03 -2.43 18.43
C GLU A 42 -4.40 -2.63 19.09
N LYS A 43 -5.03 -1.56 19.58
CA LYS A 43 -6.35 -1.63 20.21
C LYS A 43 -7.44 -1.94 19.19
N VAL A 44 -7.36 -1.32 18.00
CA VAL A 44 -8.30 -1.57 16.90
C VAL A 44 -8.18 -3.02 16.41
N ILE A 45 -6.96 -3.54 16.25
CA ILE A 45 -6.73 -4.94 15.88
C ILE A 45 -7.31 -5.89 16.93
N LYS A 46 -7.07 -5.63 18.23
CA LYS A 46 -7.63 -6.46 19.31
C LYS A 46 -9.16 -6.44 19.30
N PHE A 47 -9.75 -5.27 19.07
CA PHE A 47 -11.19 -5.10 18.96
C PHE A 47 -11.78 -5.88 17.78
N LEU A 48 -11.19 -5.75 16.59
CA LEU A 48 -11.61 -6.51 15.41
C LEU A 48 -11.44 -8.02 15.62
N SER A 49 -10.34 -8.45 16.23
CA SER A 49 -10.12 -9.88 16.54
C SER A 49 -11.19 -10.45 17.46
N PHE A 50 -11.66 -9.64 18.42
CA PHE A 50 -12.73 -10.04 19.32
C PHE A 50 -14.08 -10.13 18.60
N ILE A 51 -14.46 -9.11 17.82
CA ILE A 51 -15.76 -9.09 17.13
C ILE A 51 -15.85 -10.16 16.04
N LEU A 52 -14.78 -10.33 15.27
CA LEU A 52 -14.73 -11.26 14.16
C LEU A 52 -14.41 -12.69 14.62
N ASN A 53 -14.12 -12.88 15.90
CA ASN A 53 -13.71 -14.15 16.50
C ASN A 53 -12.55 -14.82 15.73
N VAL A 54 -11.52 -14.03 15.43
CA VAL A 54 -10.30 -14.49 14.76
C VAL A 54 -9.08 -14.09 15.57
N PRO A 55 -7.95 -14.79 15.46
CA PRO A 55 -6.70 -14.35 16.08
C PRO A 55 -6.27 -12.97 15.58
N SER A 56 -5.77 -12.10 16.46
CA SER A 56 -5.22 -10.79 16.05
C SER A 56 -4.08 -10.91 15.02
N SER A 57 -3.38 -12.04 14.98
CA SER A 57 -2.28 -12.32 14.05
C SER A 57 -2.72 -12.53 12.61
N VAL A 58 -4.00 -12.82 12.34
CA VAL A 58 -4.50 -13.01 10.98
C VAL A 58 -5.08 -11.73 10.39
N ILE A 59 -5.18 -10.65 11.17
CA ILE A 59 -5.66 -9.36 10.70
C ILE A 59 -4.46 -8.61 10.13
N GLU A 60 -4.48 -8.44 8.82
CA GLU A 60 -3.43 -7.75 8.08
C GLU A 60 -3.88 -6.34 7.68
N ILE A 61 -2.90 -5.49 7.41
CA ILE A 61 -3.13 -4.09 6.99
C ILE A 61 -2.58 -3.94 5.59
N ASN A 62 -3.46 -3.55 4.68
CA ASN A 62 -3.05 -3.03 3.39
C ASN A 62 -2.83 -1.51 3.53
N TYR A 63 -1.57 -1.11 3.51
CA TYR A 63 -1.16 0.30 3.61
C TYR A 63 -1.44 1.11 2.33
N ASP A 64 -1.59 0.44 1.18
CA ASP A 64 -1.91 1.12 -0.08
C ASP A 64 -3.37 1.54 -0.13
N THR A 65 -4.27 0.65 0.28
CA THR A 65 -5.72 0.90 0.32
C THR A 65 -6.21 1.42 1.66
N LYS A 66 -5.33 1.54 2.65
CA LYS A 66 -5.66 1.94 4.03
C LYS A 66 -6.79 1.09 4.62
N SER A 67 -6.66 -0.23 4.56
CA SER A 67 -7.68 -1.16 5.04
C SER A 67 -7.11 -2.30 5.86
N PHE A 68 -7.89 -2.76 6.83
CA PHE A 68 -7.75 -4.06 7.46
C PHE A 68 -8.37 -5.13 6.58
N PHE A 69 -7.75 -6.30 6.53
CA PHE A 69 -8.31 -7.47 5.85
C PHE A 69 -7.90 -8.76 6.57
N ILE A 70 -8.63 -9.84 6.31
CA ILE A 70 -8.27 -11.18 6.79
C ILE A 70 -7.99 -12.06 5.55
N PRO A 71 -6.78 -12.63 5.41
CA PRO A 71 -6.45 -13.52 4.30
C PRO A 71 -7.45 -14.67 4.16
N ASN A 72 -7.72 -15.07 2.93
CA ASN A 72 -8.66 -16.17 2.60
C ASN A 72 -10.10 -15.93 3.06
N THR A 73 -10.48 -14.68 3.30
CA THR A 73 -11.86 -14.28 3.59
C THR A 73 -12.27 -13.11 2.69
N ILE A 74 -13.57 -12.81 2.69
CA ILE A 74 -14.12 -11.62 2.04
C ILE A 74 -14.04 -10.36 2.93
N PHE A 75 -13.46 -10.47 4.13
CA PHE A 75 -13.44 -9.36 5.08
C PHE A 75 -12.39 -8.33 4.68
N VAL A 76 -12.87 -7.13 4.37
CA VAL A 76 -12.06 -5.92 4.16
C VAL A 76 -12.80 -4.76 4.80
N MET A 77 -12.10 -3.95 5.59
CA MET A 77 -12.66 -2.77 6.26
C MET A 77 -11.64 -1.64 6.18
N SER A 78 -12.08 -0.41 5.87
CA SER A 78 -11.17 0.73 5.89
C SER A 78 -10.65 0.96 7.32
N ILE A 79 -9.43 1.48 7.44
CA ILE A 79 -8.85 1.80 8.76
C ILE A 79 -9.73 2.82 9.50
N GLU A 80 -10.25 3.81 8.77
CA GLU A 80 -11.13 4.85 9.31
C GLU A 80 -12.43 4.26 9.88
N ASP A 81 -13.09 3.35 9.14
CA ASP A 81 -14.31 2.71 9.61
C ASP A 81 -14.05 1.85 10.85
N ALA A 82 -12.92 1.13 10.88
CA ALA A 82 -12.54 0.32 12.03
C ALA A 82 -12.26 1.17 13.28
N GLU A 83 -11.59 2.32 13.12
CA GLU A 83 -11.35 3.27 14.19
C GLU A 83 -12.66 3.89 14.71
N ASN A 84 -13.54 4.31 13.79
CA ASN A 84 -14.85 4.84 14.14
C ASN A 84 -15.70 3.81 14.90
N LEU A 85 -15.69 2.56 14.45
CA LEU A 85 -16.41 1.47 15.11
C LEU A 85 -15.86 1.23 16.54
N TYR A 86 -14.54 1.20 16.70
CA TYR A 86 -13.90 1.07 18.00
C TYR A 86 -14.24 2.24 18.94
N ASN A 87 -14.16 3.48 18.44
CA ASN A 87 -14.44 4.67 19.24
C ASN A 87 -15.91 4.70 19.68
N ASN A 88 -16.83 4.39 18.77
CA ASN A 88 -18.26 4.30 19.09
C ASN A 88 -18.53 3.25 20.16
N ALA A 89 -17.93 2.05 20.05
CA ALA A 89 -18.08 1.01 21.06
C ALA A 89 -17.62 1.46 22.46
N ASN A 90 -16.53 2.23 22.54
CA ASN A 90 -16.06 2.80 23.80
C ASN A 90 -16.98 3.89 24.35
N ILE A 91 -17.56 4.73 23.49
CA ILE A 91 -18.56 5.73 23.91
C ILE A 91 -19.77 5.04 24.52
N TYR A 92 -20.30 4.01 23.85
CA TYR A 92 -21.42 3.22 24.37
C TYR A 92 -21.10 2.58 25.73
N LYS A 93 -19.89 2.01 25.86
CA LYS A 93 -19.43 1.45 27.14
C LYS A 93 -19.39 2.52 28.25
N ALA A 94 -18.78 3.67 27.97
CA ALA A 94 -18.67 4.76 28.94
C ALA A 94 -20.05 5.31 29.35
N GLN A 95 -20.98 5.46 28.40
CA GLN A 95 -22.35 5.88 28.68
C GLN A 95 -23.09 4.87 29.56
N PHE A 96 -22.92 3.57 29.30
CA PHE A 96 -23.56 2.52 30.11
C PHE A 96 -23.00 2.45 31.53
N GLU A 97 -21.68 2.64 31.70
CA GLU A 97 -21.03 2.66 33.01
C GLU A 97 -21.41 3.90 33.83
N ASN A 98 -21.60 5.06 33.20
CA ASN A 98 -22.04 6.29 33.87
C ASN A 98 -23.53 6.31 34.27
N ASN A 99 -24.34 5.42 33.67
CA ASN A 99 -25.78 5.29 33.97
C ASN A 99 -26.10 4.18 34.98
N LYS A 100 -25.08 3.56 35.59
CA LYS A 100 -25.20 2.58 36.69
C LYS A 100 -24.89 3.23 38.03
#